data_AF-A0A2M7JCL5-F1
#
_entry.id   AF-A0A2M7JCL5-F1
#
_cell.length_a   1.000
_cell.length_b   1.000
_cell.length_c   1.000
_cell.angle_alpha   90.00
_cell.angle_beta   90.00
_cell.angle_gamma   90.00
#
_symmetry.space_group_name_H-M   'P 1'
#
loop_
_entity.id
_entity.type
_entity.pdbx_description
1 polymer ?
#
loop_
_entity_poly.entity_id
_entity_poly.type
_entity_poly.pdbx_seq_one_letter_code
_entity_poly.pdbx_strand_id
1 'polypeptide(L)'
;MPLSLSYPCTPTLPTLVKIQIEDQGGNEIGTKTLTTDGTLTLYLRGYDGSNTFISYIPGTWTILGGIGTLSQSYGTSTIFNPTKVGIGTITVTDGSHTDTTEAITVLHGAAALLILSPQTATLTADGTQTYTGTAIDADGNQWDATPDITFTAQKGTFTNNIYAPKEIGTWTITGTYSSLSATATVVVTTGEPATITLTLPQTTTTNATFTLTVSLTDAKGNPCNGTIALSNTTNSISPTTILLTNGTWTGQATITRLLNGGIDTITATYQTISKSATITVYITPSGTQTIGSNYGTITLIETGSITEDFYVTIKDAKG
;
A
#
# COMPACT_ATOMS: atom_id res chain seq x y z
N MET A 1 70.07 27.60 -75.22
CA MET A 1 69.12 28.08 -74.19
C MET A 1 68.25 26.92 -73.77
N PRO A 2 68.29 26.44 -72.52
CA PRO A 2 67.14 25.80 -71.92
C PRO A 2 66.39 26.83 -71.06
N LEU A 3 65.10 27.00 -71.31
CA LEU A 3 64.18 27.74 -70.45
C LEU A 3 63.94 26.92 -69.18
N SER A 4 64.43 27.40 -68.03
CA SER A 4 63.99 26.91 -66.74
C SER A 4 62.65 27.56 -66.38
N LEU A 5 61.56 26.82 -66.47
CA LEU A 5 60.30 27.19 -65.84
C LEU A 5 60.41 26.89 -64.34
N SER A 6 60.75 27.90 -63.56
CA SER A 6 60.58 27.86 -62.11
C SER A 6 59.12 28.16 -61.78
N TYR A 7 58.39 27.17 -61.27
CA TYR A 7 57.12 27.40 -60.57
C TYR A 7 57.41 27.41 -59.07
N PRO A 8 57.50 28.56 -58.40
CA PRO A 8 57.41 28.59 -56.95
C PRO A 8 55.93 28.56 -56.58
N CYS A 9 55.31 27.38 -56.58
CA CYS A 9 54.10 27.19 -55.80
C CYS A 9 54.55 26.70 -54.43
N THR A 10 54.91 27.61 -53.53
CA THR A 10 54.95 27.27 -52.11
C THR A 10 53.49 27.10 -51.68
N PRO A 11 53.02 25.89 -51.35
CA PRO A 11 51.66 25.73 -50.85
C PRO A 11 51.53 26.57 -49.58
N THR A 12 50.63 27.55 -49.61
CA THR A 12 50.23 28.28 -48.40
C THR A 12 49.62 27.27 -47.45
N LEU A 13 50.21 27.11 -46.27
CA LEU A 13 49.66 26.24 -45.23
C LEU A 13 48.23 26.70 -44.94
N PRO A 14 47.24 25.79 -44.88
CA PRO A 14 45.86 26.19 -44.60
C PRO A 14 45.80 26.88 -43.23
N THR A 15 45.22 28.08 -43.20
CA THR A 15 45.05 28.87 -41.98
C THR A 15 43.81 28.41 -41.25
N LEU A 16 43.92 28.12 -39.95
CA LEU A 16 42.77 27.84 -39.09
C LEU A 16 41.87 29.07 -38.98
N VAL A 17 40.57 28.90 -39.23
CA VAL A 17 39.56 29.97 -39.14
C VAL A 17 38.40 29.59 -38.22
N LYS A 18 38.07 28.30 -38.12
CA LYS A 18 36.96 27.81 -37.31
C LYS A 18 37.36 26.51 -36.60
N ILE A 19 36.87 26.34 -35.38
CA ILE A 19 36.88 25.05 -34.68
C ILE A 19 35.45 24.52 -34.54
N GLN A 20 35.28 23.21 -34.50
CA GLN A 20 33.98 22.57 -34.40
C GLN A 20 34.05 21.26 -33.59
N ILE A 21 33.05 21.06 -32.72
CA ILE A 21 32.85 19.84 -31.94
C ILE A 21 32.08 18.83 -32.81
N GLU A 22 32.70 17.69 -33.08
CA GLU A 22 32.15 16.68 -33.97
C GLU A 22 32.22 15.27 -33.40
N ASP A 23 31.43 14.36 -33.98
CA ASP A 23 31.55 12.93 -33.77
C ASP A 23 32.73 12.32 -34.57
N GLN A 24 32.91 11.01 -34.47
CA GLN A 24 33.97 10.31 -35.21
C GLN A 24 33.77 10.39 -36.74
N GLY A 25 32.52 10.50 -37.21
CA GLY A 25 32.17 10.62 -38.63
C GLY A 25 32.39 12.02 -39.20
N GLY A 26 32.61 13.02 -38.35
CA GLY A 26 32.75 14.42 -38.76
C GLY A 26 31.46 15.20 -38.83
N ASN A 27 30.43 14.73 -38.14
CA ASN A 27 29.18 15.46 -38.05
C ASN A 27 29.20 16.33 -36.80
N GLU A 28 28.70 17.55 -36.94
CA GLU A 28 28.51 18.47 -35.82
C GLU A 28 27.64 17.84 -34.72
N ILE A 29 28.02 18.08 -33.47
CA ILE A 29 27.21 17.65 -32.33
C ILE A 29 26.09 18.66 -32.09
N GLY A 30 24.95 18.41 -32.74
CA GLY A 30 23.68 19.07 -32.44
C GLY A 30 23.03 18.54 -31.16
N THR A 31 21.72 18.79 -31.01
CA THR A 31 20.97 18.31 -29.84
C THR A 31 21.10 16.80 -29.68
N LYS A 32 21.29 16.36 -28.43
CA LYS A 32 21.49 14.95 -28.12
C LYS A 32 20.78 14.55 -26.83
N THR A 33 20.26 13.33 -26.81
CA THR A 33 19.69 12.71 -25.61
C THR A 33 20.50 11.47 -25.27
N LEU A 34 20.97 11.38 -24.03
CA LEU A 34 21.74 10.25 -23.49
C LEU A 34 21.13 9.83 -22.16
N THR A 35 21.42 8.61 -21.71
CA THR A 35 21.23 8.19 -20.32
C THR A 35 22.57 8.26 -19.58
N THR A 36 22.57 8.13 -18.25
CA THR A 36 23.82 8.04 -17.48
C THR A 36 24.61 6.75 -17.74
N ASP A 37 23.99 5.72 -18.35
CA ASP A 37 24.69 4.52 -18.84
C ASP A 37 25.41 4.76 -20.19
N GLY A 38 25.13 5.88 -20.84
CA GLY A 38 25.70 6.23 -22.14
C GLY A 38 27.07 6.88 -22.03
N THR A 39 27.78 6.97 -23.15
CA THR A 39 28.97 7.84 -23.28
C THR A 39 28.94 8.51 -24.64
N LEU A 40 29.59 9.68 -24.74
CA LEU A 40 29.74 10.39 -26.00
C LEU A 40 31.19 10.82 -26.17
N THR A 41 31.86 10.28 -27.18
CA THR A 41 33.19 10.76 -27.57
C THR A 41 33.03 11.96 -28.50
N LEU A 42 33.75 13.03 -28.17
CA LEU A 42 33.75 14.30 -28.90
C LEU A 42 35.14 14.55 -29.45
N TYR A 43 35.20 15.09 -30.67
CA TYR A 43 36.46 15.48 -31.31
C TYR A 43 36.43 16.98 -31.64
N LEU A 44 37.57 17.63 -31.48
CA LEU A 44 37.75 19.02 -31.90
C LEU A 44 38.44 19.07 -33.25
N ARG A 45 37.71 19.50 -34.27
CA ARG A 45 38.20 19.64 -35.64
C ARG A 45 38.42 21.10 -36.01
N GLY A 46 39.52 21.38 -36.70
CA GLY A 46 39.85 22.69 -37.24
C GLY A 46 39.57 22.78 -38.73
N TYR A 47 39.03 23.91 -39.15
CA TYR A 47 38.64 24.20 -40.52
C TYR A 47 39.29 25.49 -41.04
N ASP A 48 39.60 25.52 -42.33
CA ASP A 48 40.04 26.72 -43.01
C ASP A 48 38.86 27.65 -43.40
N GLY A 49 39.17 28.80 -43.99
CA GLY A 49 38.16 29.77 -44.43
C GLY A 49 37.24 29.28 -45.55
N SER A 50 37.54 28.13 -46.17
CA SER A 50 36.70 27.46 -47.16
C SER A 50 35.91 26.29 -46.56
N ASN A 51 35.87 26.17 -45.22
CA ASN A 51 35.23 25.08 -44.49
C ASN A 51 35.79 23.69 -44.83
N THR A 52 37.08 23.62 -45.19
CA THR A 52 37.79 22.35 -45.41
C THR A 52 38.48 21.92 -44.12
N PHE A 53 38.31 20.65 -43.75
CA PHE A 53 38.97 20.07 -42.57
C PHE A 53 40.48 20.11 -42.73
N ILE A 54 41.17 20.68 -41.75
CA ILE A 54 42.63 20.77 -41.72
C ILE A 54 43.22 19.63 -40.87
N SER A 55 42.86 19.59 -39.59
CA SER A 55 43.38 18.64 -38.61
C SER A 55 42.56 18.66 -37.31
N TYR A 56 42.81 17.69 -36.44
CA TYR A 56 42.33 17.75 -35.06
C TYR A 56 43.20 18.71 -34.25
N ILE A 57 42.56 19.60 -33.49
CA ILE A 57 43.26 20.68 -32.76
C ILE A 57 43.02 20.49 -31.26
N PRO A 58 44.06 20.57 -30.42
CA PRO A 58 43.86 20.45 -28.99
C PRO A 58 43.17 21.70 -28.45
N GLY A 59 42.16 21.51 -27.61
CA GLY A 59 41.44 22.59 -26.94
C GLY A 59 41.16 22.26 -25.49
N THR A 60 40.80 23.28 -24.72
CA THR A 60 40.32 23.14 -23.35
C THR A 60 38.82 22.91 -23.37
N TRP A 61 38.39 21.74 -22.87
CA TRP A 61 37.01 21.32 -22.80
C TRP A 61 36.40 21.65 -21.44
N THR A 62 35.20 22.21 -21.46
CA THR A 62 34.41 22.53 -20.28
C THR A 62 32.99 22.01 -20.42
N ILE A 63 32.39 21.62 -19.30
CA ILE A 63 31.01 21.16 -19.25
C ILE A 63 30.17 22.11 -18.40
N LEU A 64 29.02 22.49 -18.93
CA LEU A 64 28.04 23.36 -18.28
C LEU A 64 26.78 22.55 -17.92
N GLY A 65 26.09 22.96 -16.86
CA GLY A 65 24.87 22.30 -16.37
C GLY A 65 25.11 21.13 -15.40
N GLY A 66 26.36 20.72 -15.18
CA GLY A 66 26.70 19.69 -14.18
C GLY A 66 26.08 18.32 -14.46
N ILE A 67 25.87 18.01 -15.74
CA ILE A 67 25.22 16.79 -16.24
C ILE A 67 26.14 15.55 -16.28
N GLY A 68 27.41 15.72 -15.93
CA GLY A 68 28.39 14.64 -15.91
C GLY A 68 29.82 15.13 -15.84
N THR A 69 30.73 14.31 -16.33
CA THR A 69 32.18 14.55 -16.32
C THR A 69 32.78 14.39 -17.71
N LEU A 70 33.92 15.05 -17.94
CA LEU A 70 34.74 14.87 -19.12
C LEU A 70 35.99 14.09 -18.73
N SER A 71 36.37 13.07 -19.51
CA SER A 71 37.54 12.23 -19.21
C SER A 71 38.86 13.02 -19.21
N GLN A 72 38.91 14.11 -19.98
CA GLN A 72 40.01 15.06 -20.02
C GLN A 72 39.50 16.46 -20.31
N SER A 73 40.12 17.46 -19.67
CA SER A 73 39.82 18.88 -19.85
C SER A 73 40.67 19.55 -20.92
N TYR A 74 41.69 18.87 -21.46
CA TYR A 74 42.51 19.37 -22.56
C TYR A 74 42.89 18.25 -23.53
N GLY A 75 42.75 18.50 -24.83
CA GLY A 75 43.12 17.56 -25.88
C GLY A 75 42.34 17.74 -27.17
N THR A 76 42.66 16.94 -28.18
CA THR A 76 41.97 16.92 -29.49
C THR A 76 40.60 16.23 -29.44
N SER A 77 40.33 15.52 -28.36
CA SER A 77 39.06 14.85 -28.10
C SER A 77 38.78 14.82 -26.59
N THR A 78 37.57 14.44 -26.21
CA THR A 78 37.22 14.10 -24.83
C THR A 78 36.06 13.11 -24.83
N ILE A 79 35.91 12.34 -23.76
CA ILE A 79 34.75 11.48 -23.56
C ILE A 79 33.86 12.13 -22.52
N PHE A 80 32.64 12.47 -22.92
CA PHE A 80 31.57 12.86 -22.01
C PHE A 80 30.95 11.61 -21.38
N ASN A 81 31.04 11.54 -20.05
CA ASN A 81 30.41 10.54 -19.20
C ASN A 81 29.27 11.23 -18.42
N PRO A 82 28.01 11.07 -18.85
CA PRO A 82 26.86 11.62 -18.14
C PRO A 82 26.69 10.89 -16.80
N THR A 83 26.52 11.64 -15.71
CA THR A 83 26.32 11.04 -14.37
C THR A 83 25.12 11.64 -13.64
N LYS A 84 24.52 12.69 -14.19
CA LYS A 84 23.43 13.41 -13.55
C LYS A 84 22.37 13.82 -14.55
N VAL A 85 21.11 13.53 -14.22
CA VAL A 85 19.94 13.94 -15.01
C VAL A 85 19.88 15.47 -15.11
N GLY A 86 19.65 15.97 -16.32
CA GLY A 86 19.55 17.41 -16.57
C GLY A 86 19.83 17.79 -18.01
N ILE A 87 19.93 19.10 -18.26
CA ILE A 87 20.29 19.66 -19.56
C ILE A 87 21.56 20.47 -19.40
N GLY A 88 22.50 20.29 -20.32
CA GLY A 88 23.78 20.98 -20.32
C GLY A 88 24.36 21.09 -21.72
N THR A 89 25.54 21.70 -21.80
CA THR A 89 26.30 21.85 -23.03
C THR A 89 27.77 21.57 -22.76
N ILE A 90 28.50 21.26 -23.83
CA ILE A 90 29.94 21.11 -23.79
C ILE A 90 30.55 22.18 -24.66
N THR A 91 31.49 22.92 -24.09
CA THR A 91 32.21 24.00 -24.75
C THR A 91 33.67 23.62 -24.88
N VAL A 92 34.29 24.01 -25.98
CA VAL A 92 35.73 23.86 -26.18
C VAL A 92 36.34 25.14 -26.72
N THR A 93 37.53 25.48 -26.24
CA THR A 93 38.31 26.62 -26.75
C THR A 93 39.76 26.24 -27.01
N ASP A 94 40.31 26.68 -28.15
CA ASP A 94 41.76 26.59 -28.45
C ASP A 94 42.53 27.83 -27.95
N GLY A 95 41.86 28.75 -27.27
CA GLY A 95 42.38 30.04 -26.80
C GLY A 95 42.05 31.23 -27.71
N SER A 96 41.78 30.99 -29.00
CA SER A 96 41.41 32.04 -29.99
C SER A 96 39.99 31.87 -30.52
N HIS A 97 39.52 30.64 -30.59
CA HIS A 97 38.22 30.22 -31.09
C HIS A 97 37.49 29.47 -29.98
N THR A 98 36.16 29.45 -30.05
CA THR A 98 35.30 28.71 -29.15
C THR A 98 34.19 28.06 -29.95
N ASP A 99 33.88 26.81 -29.61
CA ASP A 99 32.67 26.15 -30.08
C ASP A 99 31.91 25.54 -28.91
N THR A 100 30.59 25.39 -29.05
CA THR A 100 29.71 24.86 -28.00
C THR A 100 28.63 24.01 -28.65
N THR A 101 28.44 22.80 -28.12
CA THR A 101 27.37 21.92 -28.59
C THR A 101 26.00 22.57 -28.39
N GLU A 102 25.01 22.12 -29.14
CA GLU A 102 23.62 22.36 -28.74
C GLU A 102 23.28 21.62 -27.44
N ALA A 103 22.03 21.74 -26.98
CA ALA A 103 21.58 21.16 -25.72
C ALA A 103 21.73 19.62 -25.71
N ILE A 104 22.44 19.13 -24.69
CA ILE A 104 22.55 17.72 -24.36
C ILE A 104 21.61 17.46 -23.17
N THR A 105 20.61 16.61 -23.39
CA THR A 105 19.69 16.13 -22.35
C THR A 105 20.16 14.79 -21.81
N VAL A 106 20.37 14.71 -20.51
CA VAL A 106 20.72 13.48 -19.80
C VAL A 106 19.51 12.98 -19.04
N LEU A 107 19.08 11.77 -19.37
CA LEU A 107 18.04 11.01 -18.68
C LEU A 107 18.69 10.05 -17.67
N HIS A 108 17.89 9.49 -16.77
CA HIS A 108 18.38 8.49 -15.82
C HIS A 108 18.84 7.22 -16.54
N GLY A 109 19.77 6.50 -15.92
CA GLY A 109 20.18 5.18 -16.36
C GLY A 109 19.12 4.11 -16.07
N ALA A 110 19.49 2.85 -16.30
CA ALA A 110 18.74 1.70 -15.84
C ALA A 110 18.62 1.71 -14.32
N ALA A 111 17.44 1.39 -13.79
CA ALA A 111 17.25 1.29 -12.35
C ALA A 111 18.13 0.17 -11.76
N ALA A 112 18.86 0.52 -10.71
CA ALA A 112 19.66 -0.38 -9.90
C ALA A 112 18.99 -0.70 -8.54
N LEU A 113 18.16 0.21 -8.03
CA LEU A 113 17.43 0.04 -6.77
C LEU A 113 15.98 0.52 -6.91
N LEU A 114 15.06 -0.20 -6.27
CA LEU A 114 13.66 0.19 -6.12
C LEU A 114 13.35 0.33 -4.62
N ILE A 115 12.66 1.40 -4.24
CA ILE A 115 12.21 1.66 -2.87
C ILE A 115 10.71 1.91 -2.89
N LEU A 116 9.96 1.28 -1.98
CA LEU A 116 8.54 1.55 -1.80
C LEU A 116 8.30 2.49 -0.62
N SER A 117 7.27 3.33 -0.72
CA SER A 117 6.80 4.18 0.35
C SER A 117 5.27 4.09 0.52
N PRO A 118 4.75 4.01 1.75
CA PRO A 118 5.50 3.88 3.00
C PRO A 118 6.19 2.50 3.11
N GLN A 119 7.31 2.42 3.82
CA GLN A 119 7.96 1.14 4.11
C GLN A 119 7.16 0.32 5.14
N THR A 120 6.47 1.01 6.05
CA THR A 120 5.55 0.42 7.03
C THR A 120 4.26 1.24 7.09
N ALA A 121 3.11 0.58 7.02
CA ALA A 121 1.81 1.20 7.23
C ALA A 121 1.00 0.47 8.30
N THR A 122 0.12 1.19 9.00
CA THR A 122 -0.89 0.60 9.90
C THR A 122 -2.24 1.18 9.57
N LEU A 123 -3.23 0.32 9.32
CA LEU A 123 -4.59 0.72 8.98
C LEU A 123 -5.61 -0.31 9.47
N THR A 124 -6.87 0.07 9.52
CA THR A 124 -7.96 -0.88 9.78
C THR A 124 -8.30 -1.67 8.54
N ALA A 125 -9.00 -2.79 8.71
CA ALA A 125 -9.51 -3.60 7.61
C ALA A 125 -10.40 -2.78 6.65
N ASP A 126 -11.00 -1.67 7.09
CA ASP A 126 -11.88 -0.81 6.27
C ASP A 126 -11.16 0.35 5.59
N GLY A 127 -9.90 0.61 5.97
CA GLY A 127 -9.09 1.66 5.38
C GLY A 127 -8.53 1.30 4.01
N THR A 128 -7.80 2.24 3.43
CA THR A 128 -6.95 2.02 2.25
C THR A 128 -5.59 2.65 2.46
N GLN A 129 -4.57 2.17 1.73
CA GLN A 129 -3.23 2.74 1.77
C GLN A 129 -2.68 2.88 0.36
N THR A 130 -2.33 4.10 -0.04
CA THR A 130 -1.62 4.34 -1.30
C THR A 130 -0.13 4.06 -1.12
N TYR A 131 0.46 3.31 -2.04
CA TYR A 131 1.90 3.10 -2.11
C TYR A 131 2.48 3.86 -3.31
N THR A 132 3.71 4.32 -3.17
CA THR A 132 4.53 4.86 -4.27
C THR A 132 5.83 4.10 -4.35
N GLY A 133 6.57 4.25 -5.45
CA GLY A 133 7.92 3.74 -5.52
C GLY A 133 8.88 4.65 -6.26
N THR A 134 10.11 4.68 -5.76
CA THR A 134 11.22 5.46 -6.29
C THR A 134 12.25 4.50 -6.85
N ALA A 135 12.58 4.65 -8.13
CA ALA A 135 13.70 3.95 -8.74
C ALA A 135 14.96 4.83 -8.67
N ILE A 136 16.11 4.18 -8.52
CA ILE A 136 17.43 4.81 -8.42
C ILE A 136 18.37 4.09 -9.36
N ASP A 137 19.08 4.81 -10.22
CA ASP A 137 20.13 4.24 -11.09
C ASP A 137 21.46 4.05 -10.36
N ALA A 138 22.48 3.52 -11.05
CA ALA A 138 23.80 3.25 -10.47
C ALA A 138 24.55 4.53 -10.03
N ASP A 139 24.23 5.67 -10.64
CA ASP A 139 24.81 6.98 -10.34
C ASP A 139 24.07 7.71 -9.20
N GLY A 140 22.96 7.14 -8.73
CA GLY A 140 22.16 7.70 -7.64
C GLY A 140 21.07 8.68 -8.07
N ASN A 141 20.78 8.80 -9.37
CA ASN A 141 19.65 9.61 -9.84
C ASN A 141 18.34 8.90 -9.52
N GLN A 142 17.36 9.66 -9.04
CA GLN A 142 16.08 9.12 -8.56
C GLN A 142 14.92 9.65 -9.40
N TRP A 143 13.91 8.82 -9.63
CA TRP A 143 12.67 9.22 -10.27
C TRP A 143 11.47 8.47 -9.70
N ASP A 144 10.28 9.02 -9.94
CA ASP A 144 9.03 8.36 -9.60
C ASP A 144 8.76 7.21 -10.58
N ALA A 145 8.82 5.99 -10.06
CA ALA A 145 8.54 4.77 -10.82
C ALA A 145 7.13 4.24 -10.54
N THR A 146 6.34 4.91 -9.68
CA THR A 146 4.99 4.48 -9.28
C THR A 146 4.09 4.07 -10.45
N PRO A 147 4.03 4.81 -11.58
CA PRO A 147 3.15 4.45 -12.70
C PRO A 147 3.47 3.10 -13.34
N ASP A 148 4.73 2.65 -13.24
CA ASP A 148 5.24 1.45 -13.90
C ASP A 148 5.43 0.27 -12.94
N ILE A 149 5.18 0.48 -11.64
CA ILE A 149 5.27 -0.58 -10.63
C ILE A 149 4.01 -1.42 -10.66
N THR A 150 4.20 -2.74 -10.74
CA THR A 150 3.14 -3.70 -10.43
C THR A 150 3.13 -3.97 -8.93
N PHE A 151 2.09 -3.52 -8.23
CA PHE A 151 1.90 -3.75 -6.79
C PHE A 151 1.10 -5.03 -6.53
N THR A 152 1.57 -5.81 -5.57
CA THR A 152 0.91 -7.03 -5.08
C THR A 152 0.98 -7.11 -3.56
N ALA A 153 0.08 -7.88 -2.96
CA ALA A 153 0.03 -8.10 -1.52
C ALA A 153 -0.16 -9.59 -1.22
N GLN A 154 0.38 -10.04 -0.09
CA GLN A 154 0.11 -11.38 0.41
C GLN A 154 -1.39 -11.60 0.72
N LYS A 155 -2.06 -10.56 1.23
CA LYS A 155 -3.49 -10.52 1.56
C LYS A 155 -4.07 -9.14 1.24
N GLY A 156 -5.34 -9.09 0.89
CA GLY A 156 -5.99 -7.88 0.37
C GLY A 156 -5.80 -7.75 -1.14
N THR A 157 -6.13 -6.58 -1.68
CA THR A 157 -6.11 -6.31 -3.12
C THR A 157 -5.54 -4.93 -3.42
N PHE A 158 -4.98 -4.78 -4.62
CA PHE A 158 -4.59 -3.48 -5.15
C PHE A 158 -5.54 -3.05 -6.27
N THR A 159 -5.88 -1.77 -6.26
CA THR A 159 -6.40 -1.06 -7.44
C THR A 159 -5.37 0.00 -7.80
N ASN A 160 -4.65 -0.20 -8.90
CA ASN A 160 -3.42 0.53 -9.21
C ASN A 160 -2.42 0.44 -8.04
N ASN A 161 -2.08 1.57 -7.43
CA ASN A 161 -1.18 1.65 -6.29
C ASN A 161 -1.90 1.82 -4.94
N ILE A 162 -3.23 1.66 -4.90
CA ILE A 162 -4.04 1.77 -3.69
C ILE A 162 -4.34 0.37 -3.16
N TYR A 163 -3.80 0.07 -1.98
CA TYR A 163 -4.03 -1.15 -1.23
C TYR A 163 -5.34 -1.09 -0.44
N ALA A 164 -6.14 -2.15 -0.53
CA ALA A 164 -7.32 -2.38 0.28
C ALA A 164 -7.18 -3.73 1.02
N PRO A 165 -7.10 -3.74 2.36
CA PRO A 165 -7.02 -4.95 3.14
C PRO A 165 -8.37 -5.66 3.26
N LYS A 166 -8.33 -6.93 3.71
CA LYS A 166 -9.51 -7.70 4.08
C LYS A 166 -9.33 -8.42 5.42
N GLU A 167 -8.22 -9.13 5.56
CA GLU A 167 -7.90 -9.92 6.76
C GLU A 167 -6.97 -9.13 7.69
N ILE A 168 -7.21 -9.19 9.00
CA ILE A 168 -6.31 -8.64 10.02
C ILE A 168 -4.98 -9.41 10.07
N GLY A 169 -3.90 -8.73 10.42
CA GLY A 169 -2.58 -9.35 10.51
C GLY A 169 -1.47 -8.44 10.01
N THR A 170 -0.28 -9.00 9.83
CA THR A 170 0.85 -8.29 9.22
C THR A 170 1.15 -8.92 7.87
N TRP A 171 1.11 -8.12 6.82
CA TRP A 171 1.23 -8.58 5.43
C TRP A 171 2.39 -7.90 4.72
N THR A 172 2.99 -8.63 3.78
CA THR A 172 4.01 -8.08 2.89
C THR A 172 3.35 -7.50 1.63
N ILE A 173 3.74 -6.27 1.30
CA ILE A 173 3.48 -5.62 0.02
C ILE A 173 4.72 -5.78 -0.83
N THR A 174 4.55 -6.19 -2.09
CA THR A 174 5.64 -6.33 -3.05
C THR A 174 5.36 -5.45 -4.26
N GLY A 175 6.32 -4.62 -4.61
CA GLY A 175 6.32 -3.82 -5.83
C GLY A 175 7.39 -4.33 -6.78
N THR A 176 7.02 -4.55 -8.03
CA THR A 176 7.93 -5.01 -9.09
C THR A 176 8.04 -3.95 -10.16
N TYR A 177 9.28 -3.57 -10.50
CA TYR A 177 9.62 -2.64 -11.58
C TYR A 177 10.70 -3.27 -12.45
N SER A 178 10.37 -3.59 -13.70
CA SER A 178 11.26 -4.37 -14.57
C SER A 178 11.72 -5.68 -13.89
N SER A 179 13.03 -5.89 -13.71
CA SER A 179 13.59 -7.03 -12.97
C SER A 179 13.79 -6.79 -11.48
N LEU A 180 13.54 -5.56 -11.00
CA LEU A 180 13.70 -5.20 -9.60
C LEU A 180 12.42 -5.49 -8.81
N SER A 181 12.62 -5.85 -7.54
CA SER A 181 11.53 -6.02 -6.58
C SER A 181 11.90 -5.35 -5.27
N ALA A 182 10.91 -4.73 -4.63
CA ALA A 182 11.03 -4.11 -3.32
C ALA A 182 9.82 -4.52 -2.46
N THR A 183 10.03 -4.53 -1.14
CA THR A 183 8.99 -4.93 -0.19
C THR A 183 8.71 -3.84 0.84
N ALA A 184 7.46 -3.79 1.29
CA ALA A 184 6.98 -2.98 2.41
C ALA A 184 6.09 -3.84 3.31
N THR A 185 5.88 -3.41 4.55
CA THR A 185 5.04 -4.13 5.53
C THR A 185 3.78 -3.34 5.85
N VAL A 186 2.66 -4.02 5.94
CA VAL A 186 1.40 -3.43 6.39
C VAL A 186 0.83 -4.19 7.57
N VAL A 187 0.45 -3.47 8.62
CA VAL A 187 -0.26 -4.00 9.78
C VAL A 187 -1.73 -3.63 9.67
N VAL A 188 -2.58 -4.64 9.56
CA VAL A 188 -4.03 -4.50 9.44
C VAL A 188 -4.67 -4.83 10.77
N THR A 189 -5.35 -3.86 11.36
CA THR A 189 -6.17 -4.03 12.56
C THR A 189 -7.64 -4.21 12.20
N THR A 190 -8.46 -4.62 13.16
CA THR A 190 -9.90 -4.79 12.92
C THR A 190 -10.56 -3.48 12.46
N GLY A 191 -11.57 -3.62 11.61
CA GLY A 191 -12.44 -2.53 11.17
C GLY A 191 -13.44 -2.07 12.23
N GLU A 192 -14.37 -1.21 11.82
CA GLU A 192 -15.47 -0.79 12.68
C GLU A 192 -16.41 -1.98 12.93
N PRO A 193 -16.79 -2.28 14.19
CA PRO A 193 -17.74 -3.35 14.48
C PRO A 193 -19.06 -3.15 13.74
N ALA A 194 -19.58 -4.20 13.09
CA ALA A 194 -20.76 -4.11 12.22
C ALA A 194 -21.80 -5.21 12.47
N THR A 195 -21.36 -6.41 12.85
CA THR A 195 -22.25 -7.58 12.98
C THR A 195 -22.12 -8.23 14.36
N ILE A 196 -23.26 -8.47 15.02
CA ILE A 196 -23.35 -9.34 16.19
C ILE A 196 -24.02 -10.65 15.78
N THR A 197 -23.43 -11.78 16.17
CA THR A 197 -24.11 -13.08 16.13
C THR A 197 -24.40 -13.57 17.55
N LEU A 198 -25.51 -14.29 17.69
CA LEU A 198 -26.03 -14.75 18.97
C LEU A 198 -26.49 -16.20 18.79
N THR A 199 -25.91 -17.13 19.54
CA THR A 199 -26.24 -18.57 19.50
C THR A 199 -26.53 -19.07 20.90
N LEU A 200 -27.66 -19.74 21.06
CA LEU A 200 -28.21 -20.21 22.33
C LEU A 200 -29.08 -21.47 22.08
N PRO A 201 -29.32 -22.31 23.08
CA PRO A 201 -30.20 -23.47 22.92
C PRO A 201 -31.65 -23.04 22.73
N GLN A 202 -32.47 -23.91 22.15
CA GLN A 202 -33.89 -23.61 21.97
C GLN A 202 -34.65 -23.47 23.29
N THR A 203 -34.21 -24.18 24.33
CA THR A 203 -34.91 -24.26 25.61
C THR A 203 -33.95 -24.13 26.79
N THR A 204 -34.47 -23.64 27.91
CA THR A 204 -33.83 -23.69 29.24
C THR A 204 -34.89 -23.77 30.34
N THR A 205 -34.49 -24.05 31.57
CA THR A 205 -35.34 -23.83 32.76
C THR A 205 -34.87 -22.60 33.52
N THR A 206 -35.74 -22.00 34.34
CA THR A 206 -35.36 -20.91 35.25
C THR A 206 -34.20 -21.33 36.15
N ASN A 207 -33.27 -20.43 36.43
CA ASN A 207 -32.07 -20.65 37.26
C ASN A 207 -31.08 -21.70 36.74
N ALA A 208 -31.40 -22.47 35.69
CA ALA A 208 -30.44 -23.34 35.03
C ALA A 208 -29.47 -22.51 34.18
N THR A 209 -28.22 -22.97 34.14
CA THR A 209 -27.21 -22.43 33.24
C THR A 209 -27.38 -23.02 31.84
N PHE A 210 -27.29 -22.18 30.83
CA PHE A 210 -27.20 -22.59 29.44
C PHE A 210 -26.00 -21.94 28.75
N THR A 211 -25.46 -22.62 27.73
CA THR A 211 -24.37 -22.08 26.93
C THR A 211 -24.89 -20.98 26.00
N LEU A 212 -24.27 -19.81 26.09
CA LEU A 212 -24.50 -18.67 25.22
C LEU A 212 -23.20 -18.33 24.49
N THR A 213 -23.27 -18.22 23.17
CA THR A 213 -22.16 -17.74 22.34
C THR A 213 -22.55 -16.43 21.67
N VAL A 214 -21.72 -15.41 21.84
CA VAL A 214 -21.87 -14.10 21.22
C VAL A 214 -20.60 -13.78 20.44
N SER A 215 -20.73 -13.38 19.18
CA SER A 215 -19.60 -12.87 18.40
C SER A 215 -19.86 -11.46 17.89
N LEU A 216 -18.79 -10.68 17.77
CA LEU A 216 -18.78 -9.33 17.20
C LEU A 216 -17.72 -9.28 16.10
N THR A 217 -18.12 -8.92 14.89
CA THR A 217 -17.22 -8.77 13.75
C THR A 217 -17.40 -7.42 13.06
N ASP A 218 -16.36 -6.97 12.36
CA ASP A 218 -16.46 -5.85 11.42
C ASP A 218 -17.25 -6.25 10.15
N ALA A 219 -17.40 -5.31 9.22
CA ALA A 219 -18.12 -5.53 7.96
C ALA A 219 -17.46 -6.58 7.04
N LYS A 220 -16.17 -6.87 7.24
CA LYS A 220 -15.38 -7.85 6.48
C LYS A 220 -15.27 -9.21 7.17
N GLY A 221 -15.89 -9.35 8.34
CA GLY A 221 -15.93 -10.57 9.13
C GLY A 221 -14.72 -10.76 10.07
N ASN A 222 -13.90 -9.72 10.28
CA ASN A 222 -12.79 -9.81 11.24
C ASN A 222 -13.30 -9.66 12.68
N PRO A 223 -12.69 -10.36 13.65
CA PRO A 223 -13.10 -10.31 15.05
C PRO A 223 -12.84 -8.95 15.70
N CYS A 224 -13.86 -8.37 16.33
CA CYS A 224 -13.75 -7.12 17.08
C CYS A 224 -13.75 -7.36 18.59
N ASN A 225 -12.95 -6.59 19.32
CA ASN A 225 -13.01 -6.56 20.78
C ASN A 225 -14.08 -5.59 21.25
N GLY A 226 -14.73 -5.90 22.37
CA GLY A 226 -15.74 -5.01 22.93
C GLY A 226 -16.48 -5.58 24.11
N THR A 227 -17.11 -4.70 24.88
CA THR A 227 -18.04 -5.08 25.95
C THR A 227 -19.45 -5.10 25.39
N ILE A 228 -20.11 -6.27 25.45
CA ILE A 228 -21.50 -6.46 25.01
C ILE A 228 -22.40 -6.36 26.24
N ALA A 229 -23.47 -5.57 26.12
CA ALA A 229 -24.57 -5.59 27.07
C ALA A 229 -25.56 -6.70 26.69
N LEU A 230 -25.92 -7.54 27.65
CA LEU A 230 -26.95 -8.57 27.54
C LEU A 230 -28.20 -8.12 28.29
N SER A 231 -29.34 -8.23 27.63
CA SER A 231 -30.65 -8.06 28.23
C SER A 231 -31.61 -9.15 27.77
N ASN A 232 -32.71 -9.32 28.49
CA ASN A 232 -33.83 -10.14 28.06
C ASN A 232 -35.17 -9.46 28.43
N THR A 233 -36.29 -9.94 27.89
CA THR A 233 -37.61 -9.34 28.13
C THR A 233 -37.96 -9.24 29.61
N THR A 234 -37.47 -10.19 30.42
CA THR A 234 -37.70 -10.21 31.86
C THR A 234 -36.65 -9.47 32.70
N ASN A 235 -35.61 -8.87 32.08
CA ASN A 235 -34.48 -8.22 32.78
C ASN A 235 -33.87 -9.11 33.89
N SER A 236 -33.76 -10.41 33.61
CA SER A 236 -33.39 -11.44 34.57
C SER A 236 -32.22 -12.31 34.10
N ILE A 237 -31.62 -11.99 32.95
CA ILE A 237 -30.43 -12.64 32.43
C ILE A 237 -29.18 -12.27 33.23
N SER A 238 -28.34 -13.26 33.50
CA SER A 238 -27.00 -13.08 34.09
C SER A 238 -25.99 -13.94 33.32
N PRO A 239 -24.79 -13.42 32.97
CA PRO A 239 -24.34 -12.05 33.21
C PRO A 239 -25.08 -11.02 32.34
N THR A 240 -25.11 -9.76 32.79
CA THR A 240 -25.68 -8.63 32.02
C THR A 240 -24.65 -7.95 31.12
N THR A 241 -23.37 -8.27 31.29
CA THR A 241 -22.28 -7.79 30.42
C THR A 241 -21.26 -8.90 30.20
N ILE A 242 -20.72 -8.96 28.99
CA ILE A 242 -19.65 -9.89 28.61
C ILE A 242 -18.55 -9.13 27.86
N LEU A 243 -17.30 -9.59 28.03
CA LEU A 243 -16.15 -9.03 27.34
C LEU A 243 -15.69 -9.98 26.23
N LEU A 244 -15.63 -9.47 25.00
CA LEU A 244 -15.11 -10.20 23.85
C LEU A 244 -13.64 -9.82 23.67
N THR A 245 -12.77 -10.81 23.87
CA THR A 245 -11.36 -10.75 23.48
C THR A 245 -11.19 -11.67 22.28
N ASN A 246 -10.84 -11.12 21.12
CA ASN A 246 -10.79 -11.79 19.83
C ASN A 246 -12.16 -12.14 19.22
N GLY A 247 -13.16 -11.24 19.35
CA GLY A 247 -14.40 -11.32 18.56
C GLY A 247 -15.45 -12.32 19.01
N THR A 248 -15.17 -13.18 19.98
CA THR A 248 -16.15 -14.18 20.45
C THR A 248 -16.06 -14.36 21.95
N TRP A 249 -17.22 -14.52 22.58
CA TRP A 249 -17.37 -15.00 23.94
C TRP A 249 -18.30 -16.21 23.94
N THR A 250 -17.89 -17.27 24.63
CA THR A 250 -18.73 -18.44 24.91
C THR A 250 -18.69 -18.70 26.40
N GLY A 251 -19.85 -18.74 27.03
CA GLY A 251 -19.95 -18.97 28.47
C GLY A 251 -21.33 -19.39 28.90
N GLN A 252 -21.52 -19.46 30.21
CA GLN A 252 -22.78 -19.82 30.82
C GLN A 252 -23.61 -18.57 31.11
N ALA A 253 -24.89 -18.63 30.79
CA ALA A 253 -25.89 -17.63 31.15
C ALA A 253 -27.05 -18.28 31.90
N THR A 254 -27.74 -17.51 32.74
CA THR A 254 -28.94 -17.93 33.48
C THR A 254 -30.07 -16.94 33.26
N ILE A 255 -31.32 -17.42 33.25
CA ILE A 255 -32.53 -16.59 33.29
C ILE A 255 -33.24 -16.93 34.59
N THR A 256 -33.45 -15.93 35.45
CA THR A 256 -34.03 -16.15 36.79
C THR A 256 -35.53 -15.93 36.85
N ARG A 257 -36.13 -15.29 35.83
CA ARG A 257 -37.56 -14.98 35.79
C ARG A 257 -38.21 -15.49 34.51
N LEU A 258 -39.34 -16.18 34.65
CA LEU A 258 -40.13 -16.67 33.52
C LEU A 258 -41.03 -15.55 32.96
N LEU A 259 -41.01 -15.37 31.63
CA LEU A 259 -41.97 -14.50 30.94
C LEU A 259 -43.33 -15.20 30.82
N ASN A 260 -44.43 -14.43 30.89
CA ASN A 260 -45.74 -14.97 30.54
C ASN A 260 -45.74 -15.48 29.09
N GLY A 261 -46.11 -16.74 28.88
CA GLY A 261 -46.04 -17.42 27.59
C GLY A 261 -44.72 -18.14 27.30
N GLY A 262 -43.74 -18.12 28.22
CA GLY A 262 -42.54 -18.96 28.18
C GLY A 262 -41.44 -18.54 27.20
N ILE A 263 -41.75 -17.79 26.15
CA ILE A 263 -40.77 -17.34 25.15
C ILE A 263 -40.10 -16.05 25.63
N ASP A 264 -38.83 -16.11 26.01
CA ASP A 264 -38.04 -14.93 26.36
C ASP A 264 -37.14 -14.50 25.18
N THR A 265 -36.89 -13.21 25.04
CA THR A 265 -36.07 -12.65 23.96
C THR A 265 -34.79 -12.11 24.55
N ILE A 266 -33.67 -12.76 24.28
CA ILE A 266 -32.33 -12.28 24.66
C ILE A 266 -31.84 -11.32 23.60
N THR A 267 -31.29 -10.17 24.01
CA THR A 267 -30.69 -9.18 23.14
C THR A 267 -29.25 -8.91 23.57
N ALA A 268 -28.32 -9.04 22.62
CA ALA A 268 -26.95 -8.61 22.74
C ALA A 268 -26.80 -7.24 22.05
N THR A 269 -26.26 -6.26 22.75
CA THR A 269 -26.10 -4.89 22.26
C THR A 269 -24.65 -4.43 22.39
N TYR A 270 -24.11 -3.89 21.31
CA TYR A 270 -22.83 -3.18 21.26
C TYR A 270 -23.06 -1.80 20.67
N GLN A 271 -22.98 -0.76 21.51
CA GLN A 271 -23.28 0.61 21.09
C GLN A 271 -24.66 0.70 20.40
N THR A 272 -24.70 0.94 19.10
CA THR A 272 -25.92 1.07 18.28
C THR A 272 -26.34 -0.24 17.60
N ILE A 273 -25.49 -1.26 17.61
CA ILE A 273 -25.73 -2.55 16.96
C ILE A 273 -26.33 -3.50 17.98
N SER A 274 -27.39 -4.22 17.59
CA SER A 274 -27.99 -5.23 18.44
C SER A 274 -28.42 -6.46 17.65
N LYS A 275 -28.44 -7.60 18.34
CA LYS A 275 -28.98 -8.86 17.83
C LYS A 275 -29.83 -9.52 18.90
N SER A 276 -31.04 -9.93 18.52
CA SER A 276 -31.94 -10.65 19.40
C SER A 276 -32.18 -12.07 18.92
N ALA A 277 -32.41 -12.98 19.86
CA ALA A 277 -32.82 -14.35 19.63
C ALA A 277 -33.77 -14.79 20.76
N THR A 278 -34.70 -15.68 20.44
CA THR A 278 -35.71 -16.17 21.39
C THR A 278 -35.31 -17.51 21.98
N ILE A 279 -35.63 -17.72 23.25
CA ILE A 279 -35.45 -18.98 23.97
C ILE A 279 -36.75 -19.33 24.71
N THR A 280 -37.15 -20.59 24.69
CA THR A 280 -38.28 -21.06 25.50
C THR A 280 -37.78 -21.40 26.91
N VAL A 281 -38.28 -20.68 27.90
CA VAL A 281 -37.96 -20.85 29.31
C VAL A 281 -39.07 -21.64 30.00
N TYR A 282 -38.71 -22.71 30.68
CA TYR A 282 -39.61 -23.51 31.52
C TYR A 282 -39.36 -23.23 33.00
N ILE A 283 -40.35 -23.53 33.85
CA ILE A 283 -40.15 -23.49 35.30
C ILE A 283 -39.31 -24.69 35.71
N THR A 284 -38.33 -24.48 36.58
CA THR A 284 -37.60 -25.58 37.23
C THR A 284 -38.58 -26.48 37.99
N PRO A 285 -38.47 -27.82 37.93
CA PRO A 285 -39.19 -28.70 38.84
C PRO A 285 -38.99 -28.26 40.30
N SER A 286 -40.07 -28.17 41.08
CA SER A 286 -40.12 -27.62 42.45
C SER A 286 -39.86 -26.10 42.58
N GLY A 287 -39.72 -25.37 41.47
CA GLY A 287 -39.62 -23.92 41.46
C GLY A 287 -40.95 -23.24 41.80
N THR A 288 -40.90 -22.13 42.53
CA THR A 288 -42.08 -21.27 42.78
C THR A 288 -42.06 -20.09 41.81
N GLN A 289 -43.19 -19.80 41.16
CA GLN A 289 -43.36 -18.64 40.30
C GLN A 289 -44.42 -17.71 40.88
N THR A 290 -44.08 -16.42 41.02
CA THR A 290 -45.05 -15.41 41.49
C THR A 290 -45.73 -14.81 40.27
N ILE A 291 -47.03 -15.02 40.15
CA ILE A 291 -47.86 -14.50 39.05
C ILE A 291 -48.52 -13.20 39.55
N GLY A 292 -48.35 -12.10 38.81
CA GLY A 292 -48.93 -10.79 39.15
C GLY A 292 -50.46 -10.74 39.04
N SER A 293 -51.08 -9.68 39.53
CA SER A 293 -52.54 -9.56 39.73
C SER A 293 -53.41 -9.41 38.45
N ASN A 294 -52.86 -9.56 37.24
CA ASN A 294 -53.53 -9.23 35.97
C ASN A 294 -53.64 -10.40 34.97
N TYR A 295 -53.74 -11.64 35.43
CA TYR A 295 -53.87 -12.80 34.55
C TYR A 295 -55.19 -13.53 34.76
N GLY A 296 -55.96 -13.69 33.67
CA GLY A 296 -57.27 -14.37 33.69
C GLY A 296 -57.21 -15.90 33.53
N THR A 297 -56.13 -16.44 32.95
CA THR A 297 -55.98 -17.90 32.71
C THR A 297 -54.52 -18.32 32.86
N ILE A 298 -54.26 -19.35 33.67
CA ILE A 298 -52.98 -20.06 33.72
C ILE A 298 -53.13 -21.31 32.86
N THR A 299 -52.43 -21.35 31.73
CA THR A 299 -52.42 -22.52 30.85
C THR A 299 -51.12 -23.28 31.09
N LEU A 300 -51.22 -24.49 31.61
CA LEU A 300 -50.12 -25.46 31.64
C LEU A 300 -50.08 -26.15 30.28
N ILE A 301 -49.00 -25.94 29.53
CA ILE A 301 -48.79 -26.59 28.24
C ILE A 301 -47.71 -27.64 28.45
N GLU A 302 -48.08 -28.90 28.28
CA GLU A 302 -47.15 -30.02 28.31
C GLU A 302 -46.37 -30.09 27.00
N THR A 303 -45.04 -30.14 27.08
CA THR A 303 -44.18 -30.37 25.92
C THR A 303 -43.21 -31.51 26.23
N GLY A 304 -43.65 -32.76 26.04
CA GLY A 304 -42.83 -33.96 26.27
C GLY A 304 -43.64 -35.16 26.73
N SER A 305 -42.96 -36.24 27.13
CA SER A 305 -43.57 -37.37 27.85
C SER A 305 -43.31 -37.20 29.35
N ILE A 306 -44.36 -37.08 30.14
CA ILE A 306 -44.29 -37.15 31.60
C ILE A 306 -43.98 -38.59 32.01
N THR A 307 -42.84 -38.79 32.66
CA THR A 307 -42.44 -40.08 33.25
C THR A 307 -42.78 -40.17 34.74
N GLU A 308 -43.20 -39.06 35.36
CA GLU A 308 -43.55 -38.93 36.77
C GLU A 308 -44.73 -37.97 36.94
N ASP A 309 -45.54 -38.15 37.99
CA ASP A 309 -46.60 -37.20 38.33
C ASP A 309 -45.98 -35.85 38.72
N PHE A 310 -46.53 -34.74 38.22
CA PHE A 310 -46.18 -33.40 38.68
C PHE A 310 -47.39 -32.73 39.33
N TYR A 311 -47.12 -32.00 40.42
CA TYR A 311 -48.13 -31.26 41.16
C TYR A 311 -47.86 -29.76 41.02
N VAL A 312 -48.89 -29.00 40.62
CA VAL A 312 -48.85 -27.54 40.61
C VAL A 312 -49.67 -27.04 41.78
N THR A 313 -49.04 -26.30 42.70
CA THR A 313 -49.74 -25.62 43.79
C THR A 313 -49.89 -24.15 43.45
N ILE A 314 -51.14 -23.67 43.42
CA ILE A 314 -51.44 -22.23 43.28
C ILE A 314 -51.80 -21.72 44.67
N LYS A 315 -51.14 -20.64 45.09
CA LYS A 315 -51.37 -19.96 46.36
C LYS A 315 -51.73 -18.51 46.09
N ASP A 316 -52.61 -17.94 46.90
CA ASP A 316 -52.88 -16.51 46.83
C ASP A 316 -51.87 -15.74 47.71
N ALA A 317 -52.04 -14.42 47.84
CA ALA A 317 -51.14 -13.61 48.66
C ALA A 317 -51.12 -13.97 50.16
N LYS A 318 -52.05 -14.82 50.62
CA LYS A 318 -52.19 -15.29 51.99
C LYS A 318 -51.72 -16.73 52.20
N GLY A 319 -51.38 -17.47 51.13
CA GLY A 319 -50.82 -18.82 51.17
C GLY A 319 -51.66 -19.85 50.45
#